data_AF-A0A6N4TER7-F1
#
_entry.id   AF-A0A6N4TER7-F1
#
_cell.length_a   1.000
_cell.length_b   1.000
_cell.length_c   1.000
_cell.angle_alpha   90.00
_cell.angle_beta   90.00
_cell.angle_gamma   90.00
#
_symmetry.space_group_name_H-M   'P 1'
#
loop_
_entity.id
_entity.type
_entity.pdbx_description
1 polymer ?
#
loop_
_entity_poly.entity_id
_entity_poly.type
_entity_poly.pdbx_seq_one_letter_code
_entity_poly.pdbx_strand_id
1 'polypeptide(L)' 'MLSIRLNPQAEKELKEIAKFEGVSVSDYVRKIINEKLEDMYDMKLAEEAHMEYINDPETFSHDEVGKMLGIK' A
#
# COMPACT_ATOMS: atom_id res chain seq x y z
N MET A 1 -11.66 -20.04 0.21
CA MET A 1 -10.51 -20.68 0.86
C MET A 1 -9.35 -20.66 -0.14
N LEU A 2 -8.24 -20.02 0.23
CA LEU A 2 -7.03 -19.92 -0.59
C LEU A 2 -6.07 -21.02 -0.15
N SER A 3 -5.54 -21.80 -1.10
CA SER A 3 -4.53 -22.83 -0.83
C SER A 3 -3.29 -22.53 -1.65
N ILE A 4 -2.15 -22.42 -0.99
CA ILE A 4 -0.86 -22.10 -1.61
C ILE A 4 0.10 -23.23 -1.27
N ARG A 5 0.77 -23.76 -2.29
CA ARG A 5 1.85 -24.73 -2.10
C ARG A 5 3.15 -23.97 -1.85
N LEU A 6 3.76 -24.22 -0.70
CA LEU A 6 5.07 -23.69 -0.35
C LEU A 6 6.10 -24.82 -0.37
N ASN A 7 7.37 -24.45 -0.54
CA ASN A 7 8.46 -25.37 -0.25
C ASN A 7 8.60 -25.51 1.30
N PRO A 8 9.24 -26.58 1.80
CA PRO A 8 9.31 -26.82 3.25
C PRO A 8 10.00 -25.71 4.04
N GLN A 9 10.98 -25.02 3.44
CA GLN A 9 11.72 -23.95 4.11
C GLN A 9 10.85 -22.71 4.27
N ALA A 10 10.19 -22.27 3.20
CA ALA A 10 9.28 -21.12 3.23
C ALA A 10 8.08 -21.36 4.15
N GLU A 11 7.55 -22.59 4.21
CA GLU A 11 6.48 -22.94 5.15
C GLU A 11 6.96 -22.82 6.61
N LYS A 12 8.18 -23.26 6.90
CA LYS A 12 8.79 -23.13 8.24
C LYS A 12 8.96 -21.67 8.63
N GLU A 13 9.58 -20.87 7.76
CA GLU A 13 9.80 -19.43 7.99
C GLU A 13 8.48 -18.68 8.21
N LEU A 14 7.46 -18.97 7.39
CA LEU A 14 6.15 -18.35 7.51
C LEU A 14 5.49 -18.66 8.87
N LYS A 15 5.60 -19.91 9.34
CA LYS A 15 5.08 -20.32 10.65
C LYS A 15 5.84 -19.67 11.80
N GLU A 16 7.16 -19.57 11.70
CA GLU A 16 8.00 -18.94 12.72
C GLU A 16 7.69 -17.45 12.86
N ILE A 17 7.52 -16.74 11.75
CA ILE A 17 7.17 -15.31 11.75
C ILE A 17 5.75 -15.09 12.28
N ALA A 18 4.76 -15.86 11.81
CA ALA A 18 3.39 -15.73 12.32
C ALA A 18 3.34 -15.98 13.84
N LYS A 19 4.09 -16.97 14.34
CA LYS A 19 4.22 -17.23 15.77
C LYS A 19 4.91 -16.08 16.51
N PHE A 20 5.97 -15.51 15.93
CA PHE A 20 6.68 -14.35 16.50
C PHE A 20 5.76 -13.12 16.63
N GLU A 21 4.92 -12.87 15.62
CA GLU A 21 3.91 -11.80 15.65
C GLU A 21 2.68 -12.13 16.50
N GLY A 22 2.54 -13.37 17.00
CA GLY A 22 1.42 -13.80 17.83
C GLY A 22 0.10 -13.94 17.06
N VAL A 23 0.15 -14.13 15.75
CA VAL A 23 -1.03 -14.26 14.86
C VAL A 23 -1.07 -15.63 14.17
N SER A 24 -2.22 -15.98 13.57
CA SER A 24 -2.29 -17.18 12.74
C SER A 24 -1.56 -16.98 11.41
N VAL A 25 -1.08 -18.06 10.79
CA VAL A 25 -0.48 -18.02 9.46
C VAL A 25 -1.43 -17.40 8.43
N SER A 26 -2.73 -17.73 8.52
CA SER A 26 -3.74 -17.17 7.60
C SER A 26 -3.93 -15.67 7.79
N ASP A 27 -3.88 -15.17 9.02
CA ASP A 27 -4.01 -13.73 9.29
C ASP A 27 -2.77 -12.97 8.83
N TYR A 28 -1.58 -13.53 9.07
CA TYR A 28 -0.32 -12.95 8.59
C TYR A 28 -0.28 -12.88 7.06
N VAL A 29 -0.66 -13.96 6.37
CA VAL A 29 -0.73 -13.98 4.90
C VAL A 29 -1.78 -12.98 4.38
N ARG A 30 -2.95 -12.88 5.03
CA ARG A 30 -3.97 -11.89 4.65
C ARG A 30 -3.44 -10.47 4.79
N LYS A 31 -2.75 -10.16 5.89
CA LYS A 31 -2.12 -8.86 6.14
C LYS A 31 -1.12 -8.52 5.03
N ILE A 32 -0.17 -9.40 4.73
CA ILE A 32 0.84 -9.17 3.68
C ILE A 32 0.18 -8.94 2.31
N ILE A 33 -0.83 -9.74 1.96
CA ILE A 33 -1.53 -9.59 0.68
C ILE A 33 -2.18 -8.21 0.60
N ASN A 34 -2.87 -7.77 1.67
CA ASN A 34 -3.52 -6.47 1.70
C ASN A 34 -2.50 -5.32 1.61
N GLU A 35 -1.44 -5.36 2.44
CA GLU A 35 -0.36 -4.36 2.41
C GLU A 35 0.25 -4.25 1.00
N LYS A 36 0.52 -5.40 0.35
CA LYS A 36 1.10 -5.39 -0.99
C LYS A 36 0.15 -4.83 -2.04
N LEU A 37 -1.16 -5.08 -1.91
CA LEU A 37 -2.17 -4.53 -2.81
C LEU A 37 -2.32 -3.02 -2.62
N GLU A 38 -2.31 -2.54 -1.38
CA GLU A 38 -2.32 -1.11 -1.05
C GLU A 38 -1.09 -0.41 -1.62
N ASP A 39 0.13 -0.93 -1.38
CA ASP A 39 1.36 -0.38 -1.94
C ASP A 39 1.32 -0.25 -3.47
N MET A 40 0.77 -1.27 -4.15
CA MET A 40 0.65 -1.27 -5.60
C MET A 40 -0.37 -0.24 -6.09
N TYR A 41 -1.47 -0.07 -5.36
CA TYR A 41 -2.49 0.92 -5.68
C TYR A 41 -1.97 2.35 -5.46
N ASP A 42 -1.32 2.59 -4.32
CA ASP A 42 -0.72 3.88 -3.98
C ASP A 42 0.36 4.29 -4.98
N MET A 43 1.23 3.34 -5.38
CA MET A 43 2.26 3.60 -6.40
C MET A 43 1.62 4.02 -7.73
N LYS A 44 0.60 3.27 -8.17
CA LYS A 44 -0.11 3.58 -9.41
C LYS A 44 -0.75 4.97 -9.35
N LEU A 45 -1.44 5.29 -8.26
CA LEU A 45 -2.10 6.59 -8.10
C LEU A 45 -1.09 7.74 -8.06
N ALA A 46 0.05 7.54 -7.41
CA ALA A 46 1.13 8.53 -7.39
C ALA A 46 1.74 8.76 -8.79
N GLU A 47 1.96 7.69 -9.57
CA GLU A 47 2.42 7.79 -10.96
C GLU A 47 1.40 8.54 -11.83
N GLU A 48 0.10 8.21 -11.71
CA GLU A 48 -0.98 8.90 -12.42
C GLU A 48 -1.02 10.40 -12.08
N ALA A 49 -1.02 10.75 -10.79
CA ALA A 49 -1.01 12.14 -10.34
C ALA A 49 0.26 12.89 -10.81
N HIS A 50 1.40 12.22 -10.83
CA HIS A 50 2.65 12.80 -11.32
C HIS A 50 2.61 13.06 -12.83
N MET A 51 2.05 12.14 -13.62
CA MET A 51 1.88 12.32 -15.06
C MET A 51 0.89 13.45 -15.37
N GLU A 52 -0.21 13.55 -14.64
CA GLU A 52 -1.16 14.67 -14.76
C GLU A 52 -0.47 16.01 -14.51
N TYR A 53 0.33 16.11 -13.44
CA TYR A 53 1.12 17.30 -13.16
C TYR A 53 2.17 17.60 -14.24
N ILE A 54 2.90 16.59 -14.76
CA ILE A 54 3.86 16.84 -15.84
C ILE A 54 3.17 17.39 -17.10
N ASN A 55 1.96 16.91 -17.40
CA ASN A 55 1.20 17.37 -18.56
C ASN A 55 0.63 18.79 -18.38
N ASP A 56 0.31 19.19 -17.15
CA ASP A 56 -0.14 20.53 -16.81
C ASP A 56 0.45 21.00 -15.45
N PRO A 57 1.70 21.53 -15.45
CA PRO A 57 2.47 21.73 -14.23
C PRO A 57 2.11 23.03 -13.49
N GLU A 58 0.82 23.26 -13.25
CA GLU A 58 0.37 24.37 -12.42
C GLU A 58 0.57 24.03 -10.93
N THR A 59 1.09 24.99 -10.17
CA THR A 59 1.24 24.86 -8.72
C THR A 59 0.64 26.08 -8.03
N PHE A 60 0.03 25.84 -6.88
CA PHE A 60 -0.55 26.88 -6.04
C PHE A 60 0.16 26.89 -4.70
N SER A 61 0.43 28.09 -4.18
CA SER A 61 0.85 28.27 -2.80
C SER A 61 -0.27 27.87 -1.85
N HIS A 62 0.09 27.56 -0.60
CA HIS A 62 -0.88 27.22 0.43
C HIS A 62 -1.94 28.32 0.65
N ASP A 63 -1.56 29.60 0.52
CA ASP A 63 -2.49 30.72 0.66
C ASP A 63 -3.46 30.84 -0.53
N GLU A 64 -3.00 30.55 -1.75
CA GLU A 64 -3.86 30.50 -2.94
C GLU A 64 -4.89 29.38 -2.81
N VAL A 65 -4.47 28.17 -2.43
CA VAL A 65 -5.39 27.05 -2.17
C VAL A 65 -6.38 27.37 -1.06
N GLY A 66 -5.92 28.01 0.03
CA GLY A 66 -6.77 28.44 1.13
C GLY A 66 -7.89 29.37 0.69
N LYS A 67 -7.57 30.34 -0.18
CA LYS A 67 -8.55 31.26 -0.79
C LYS A 67 -9.50 30.54 -1.74
N MET A 68 -8.98 29.64 -2.59
CA MET A 68 -9.78 28.85 -3.54
C MET A 68 -10.84 27.98 -2.84
N LEU A 69 -10.47 27.39 -1.71
CA LEU A 69 -11.33 26.48 -0.95
C LEU A 69 -12.17 27.20 0.12
N GLY A 70 -12.01 28.51 0.31
CA GLY A 70 -12.80 29.31 1.27
C GLY A 70 -12.53 28.99 2.74
N ILE A 71 -11.33 28.49 3.05
CA ILE A 71 -10.91 28.04 4.38
C ILE A 71 -9.86 28.99 5.02
N LYS A 72 -9.52 30.09 4.35
CA LYS A 72 -8.64 31.17 4.82
C LYS A 72 -8.98 32.50 4.17
#